data_AF-A0A1G1DG04-F1
#
_entry.id   AF-A0A1G1DG04-F1
#
_cell.length_a   1.000
_cell.length_b   1.000
_cell.length_c   1.000
_cell.angle_alpha   90.00
_cell.angle_beta   90.00
_cell.angle_gamma   90.00
#
_symmetry.space_group_name_H-M   'P 1'
#
loop_
_entity.id
_entity.type
_entity.pdbx_description
1 polymer ?
#
loop_
_entity_poly.entity_id
_entity_poly.type
_entity_poly.pdbx_seq_one_letter_code
_entity_poly.pdbx_strand_id
1 'polypeptide(L)'
;SREPILERGVISEPDILIIMDETLLNDPMAMPLTGLKDDGVIFLNTTHTPAEAKNKYKIKAQIITLDITKIGIDTLGKPILSTLAGGVASRIVGIREDSLKRAIEKELSDITTDSELIKKNIEASIYCFNTINPIEVKTSEITHKGSTVISVPFEAASISTPSVNTAGNTPLRKTGNWRTFKPIFNYELCNKCMICVARCPDGCIAVRNERGFPSIDYDNCKGCLICIDECPVHA
;
A
#
# COMPACT_ATOMS: atom_id res chain seq x y z
N SER A 1 -3.16 24.97 -7.19
CA SER A 1 -3.37 26.22 -6.44
C SER A 1 -3.33 27.39 -7.40
N ARG A 2 -4.14 28.43 -7.17
CA ARG A 2 -4.00 29.72 -7.87
C ARG A 2 -2.98 30.64 -7.18
N GLU A 3 -2.69 30.35 -5.91
CA GLU A 3 -1.71 31.06 -5.08
C GLU A 3 -0.42 30.22 -4.86
N PRO A 4 0.72 30.85 -4.50
CA PRO A 4 1.93 30.13 -4.14
C PRO A 4 1.72 29.16 -2.96
N ILE A 5 2.24 27.94 -3.09
CA ILE A 5 2.21 26.95 -1.99
C ILE A 5 3.38 27.24 -1.06
N LEU A 6 3.07 27.75 0.14
CA LEU A 6 4.06 28.09 1.17
C LEU A 6 4.12 27.06 2.30
N GLU A 7 3.17 26.13 2.34
CA GLU A 7 3.13 25.06 3.33
C GLU A 7 4.32 24.12 3.20
N ARG A 8 4.92 23.77 4.34
CA ARG A 8 6.04 22.82 4.44
C ARG A 8 5.74 21.83 5.54
N GLY A 9 5.73 20.54 5.21
CA GLY A 9 5.48 19.46 6.16
C GLY A 9 4.41 18.50 5.68
N VAL A 10 3.77 17.83 6.64
CA VAL A 10 2.70 16.88 6.37
C VAL A 10 1.36 17.60 6.17
N ILE A 11 0.53 17.08 5.27
CA ILE A 11 -0.84 17.55 5.10
C ILE A 11 -1.67 17.03 6.28
N SER A 12 -2.08 17.93 7.17
CA SER A 12 -2.80 17.58 8.39
C SER A 12 -4.31 17.40 8.17
N GLU A 13 -4.88 18.08 7.16
CA GLU A 13 -6.32 18.06 6.85
C GLU A 13 -6.56 17.82 5.35
N PRO A 14 -6.33 16.59 4.84
CA PRO A 14 -6.45 16.32 3.42
C PRO A 14 -7.90 16.41 2.91
N ASP A 15 -8.09 17.03 1.74
CA ASP A 15 -9.36 16.99 0.99
C ASP A 15 -9.58 15.67 0.26
N ILE A 16 -8.48 15.04 -0.16
CA ILE A 16 -8.45 13.78 -0.93
C ILE A 16 -7.49 12.81 -0.26
N LEU A 17 -7.94 11.58 -0.05
CA LEU A 17 -7.11 10.47 0.41
C LEU A 17 -7.16 9.31 -0.60
N ILE A 18 -6.00 8.79 -0.98
CA ILE A 18 -5.88 7.62 -1.88
C ILE A 18 -5.26 6.47 -1.08
N ILE A 19 -6.07 5.50 -0.64
CA ILE A 19 -5.62 4.32 0.09
C ILE A 19 -5.48 3.15 -0.89
N MET A 20 -4.24 2.76 -1.18
CA MET A 20 -3.93 1.66 -2.11
C MET A 20 -3.96 0.27 -1.45
N ASP A 21 -4.07 0.20 -0.13
CA ASP A 21 -4.14 -1.05 0.63
C ASP A 21 -5.13 -0.88 1.80
N GLU A 22 -6.28 -1.55 1.71
CA GLU A 22 -7.31 -1.47 2.74
C GLU A 22 -6.88 -2.02 4.10
N THR A 23 -5.83 -2.86 4.16
CA THR A 23 -5.36 -3.43 5.42
C THR A 23 -4.77 -2.36 6.35
N LEU A 24 -4.33 -1.22 5.80
CA LEU A 24 -3.88 -0.05 6.58
C LEU A 24 -4.99 0.51 7.48
N LEU A 25 -6.26 0.35 7.11
CA LEU A 25 -7.39 0.79 7.93
C LEU A 25 -7.56 -0.05 9.21
N ASN A 26 -6.95 -1.23 9.26
CA ASN A 26 -6.95 -2.10 10.44
C ASN A 26 -5.68 -1.96 11.28
N ASP A 27 -4.66 -1.21 10.82
CA ASP A 27 -3.43 -0.97 11.58
C ASP A 27 -3.59 0.28 12.45
N PRO A 28 -3.68 0.14 13.79
CA PRO A 28 -3.85 1.28 14.69
C PRO A 28 -2.68 2.27 14.65
N MET A 29 -1.51 1.86 14.15
CA MET A 29 -0.34 2.73 14.01
C MET A 29 -0.34 3.52 12.70
N ALA A 30 -1.03 3.04 11.67
CA ALA A 30 -1.07 3.71 10.36
C ALA A 30 -2.01 4.91 10.37
N MET A 31 -3.15 4.80 11.06
CA MET A 31 -4.18 5.84 11.21
C MET A 31 -4.44 6.67 9.91
N PRO A 32 -4.65 6.04 8.75
CA PRO A 32 -4.61 6.75 7.46
C PRO A 32 -5.76 7.75 7.27
N LEU A 33 -6.85 7.60 8.02
CA LEU A 33 -8.02 8.49 7.98
C LEU A 33 -7.85 9.79 8.81
N THR A 34 -6.71 9.96 9.49
CA THR A 34 -6.50 11.10 10.38
C THR A 34 -6.58 12.42 9.60
N GLY A 35 -7.41 13.34 10.08
CA GLY A 35 -7.56 14.67 9.50
C GLY A 35 -8.43 14.75 8.24
N LEU A 36 -8.87 13.61 7.69
CA LEU A 36 -9.78 13.62 6.54
C LEU A 36 -11.09 14.30 6.91
N LYS A 37 -11.49 15.29 6.11
CA LYS A 37 -12.73 16.06 6.31
C LYS A 37 -13.97 15.17 6.08
N ASP A 38 -15.05 15.46 6.81
CA ASP A 38 -16.33 14.72 6.70
C ASP A 38 -16.93 14.83 5.27
N ASP A 39 -16.62 15.91 4.54
CA ASP A 39 -17.00 16.13 3.15
C ASP A 39 -15.86 15.89 2.14
N GLY A 40 -14.74 15.32 2.60
CA GLY A 40 -13.62 14.94 1.75
C GLY A 40 -13.92 13.75 0.85
N VAL A 41 -12.95 13.42 0.00
CA VAL A 41 -13.00 12.29 -0.93
C VAL A 41 -11.97 11.25 -0.55
N ILE A 42 -12.37 9.99 -0.49
CA ILE A 42 -11.45 8.87 -0.30
C ILE A 42 -11.60 7.86 -1.44
N PHE A 43 -10.48 7.52 -2.05
CA PHE A 43 -10.35 6.30 -2.83
C PHE A 43 -9.82 5.17 -1.95
N LEU A 44 -10.43 3.99 -2.06
CA LEU A 44 -9.98 2.78 -1.39
C LEU A 44 -9.83 1.64 -2.38
N ASN A 45 -8.62 1.09 -2.48
CA ASN A 45 -8.35 -0.15 -3.19
C ASN A 45 -8.89 -1.33 -2.38
N THR A 46 -10.03 -1.89 -2.81
CA THR A 46 -10.72 -2.94 -2.08
C THR A 46 -11.69 -3.69 -2.99
N THR A 47 -12.03 -4.91 -2.59
CA THR A 47 -13.11 -5.71 -3.18
C THR A 47 -14.49 -5.32 -2.66
N HIS A 48 -14.57 -4.53 -1.58
CA HIS A 48 -15.83 -4.08 -1.01
C HIS A 48 -16.47 -3.00 -1.88
N THR A 49 -17.81 -2.98 -1.89
CA THR A 49 -18.57 -1.87 -2.46
C THR A 49 -18.41 -0.60 -1.62
N PRO A 50 -18.71 0.60 -2.16
CA PRO A 50 -18.69 1.85 -1.41
C PRO A 50 -19.50 1.81 -0.09
N ALA A 51 -20.68 1.19 -0.12
CA ALA A 51 -21.55 1.08 1.05
C ALA A 51 -20.97 0.15 2.13
N GLU A 52 -20.43 -0.99 1.73
CA GLU A 52 -19.77 -1.94 2.64
C GLU A 52 -18.53 -1.32 3.28
N ALA A 53 -17.68 -0.66 2.48
CA ALA A 53 -16.48 0.02 2.98
C ALA A 53 -16.82 1.14 3.97
N LYS A 54 -17.83 1.97 3.68
CA LYS A 54 -18.32 3.00 4.62
C LYS A 54 -18.73 2.41 5.96
N ASN A 55 -19.55 1.36 5.93
CA ASN A 55 -20.07 0.74 7.14
C ASN A 55 -18.95 0.06 7.96
N LYS A 56 -18.07 -0.66 7.27
CA LYS A 56 -16.96 -1.40 7.91
C LYS A 56 -15.97 -0.47 8.60
N TYR A 57 -15.53 0.58 7.90
CA TYR A 57 -14.47 1.48 8.37
C TYR A 57 -15.01 2.77 9.00
N LYS A 58 -16.33 2.90 9.16
CA LYS A 58 -17.02 4.07 9.74
C LYS A 58 -16.65 5.39 9.08
N ILE A 59 -16.51 5.37 7.75
CA ILE A 59 -16.10 6.53 6.95
C ILE A 59 -17.33 7.37 6.62
N LYS A 60 -17.28 8.67 6.97
CA LYS A 60 -18.33 9.65 6.63
C LYS A 60 -18.13 10.28 5.25
N ALA A 61 -16.87 10.53 4.89
CA ALA A 61 -16.43 11.09 3.62
C ALA A 61 -17.02 10.37 2.39
N GLN A 62 -16.99 11.01 1.23
CA GLN A 62 -17.38 10.37 -0.01
C GLN A 62 -16.34 9.29 -0.38
N ILE A 63 -16.78 8.04 -0.52
CA ILE A 63 -15.88 6.93 -0.85
C ILE A 63 -16.04 6.49 -2.30
N ILE A 64 -14.93 6.19 -2.93
CA ILE A 64 -14.80 5.53 -4.22
C ILE A 64 -14.01 4.25 -3.97
N THR A 65 -14.52 3.11 -4.46
CA THR A 65 -13.82 1.83 -4.34
C THR A 65 -13.53 1.27 -5.73
N LEU A 66 -12.35 0.68 -5.89
CA LEU A 66 -11.98 -0.08 -7.09
C LEU A 66 -10.86 -1.05 -6.73
N ASP A 67 -10.98 -2.32 -7.14
CA ASP A 67 -9.91 -3.30 -6.97
C ASP A 67 -8.83 -3.14 -8.05
N ILE A 68 -7.95 -2.16 -7.86
CA ILE A 68 -6.83 -1.92 -8.77
C ILE A 68 -5.76 -3.01 -8.66
N THR A 69 -5.75 -3.81 -7.58
CA THR A 69 -4.87 -4.98 -7.47
C THR A 69 -5.25 -6.04 -8.48
N LYS A 70 -6.54 -6.37 -8.58
CA LYS A 70 -7.04 -7.30 -9.57
C LYS A 70 -6.80 -6.79 -10.99
N ILE A 71 -7.05 -5.51 -11.26
CA ILE A 71 -6.82 -4.91 -12.59
C ILE A 71 -5.33 -5.00 -12.97
N GLY A 72 -4.43 -4.71 -12.03
CA GLY A 72 -2.99 -4.85 -12.23
C GLY A 72 -2.59 -6.28 -12.58
N ILE A 73 -3.08 -7.26 -11.82
CA ILE A 73 -2.80 -8.68 -12.07
C ILE A 73 -3.37 -9.12 -13.43
N ASP A 74 -4.62 -8.79 -13.74
CA ASP A 74 -5.29 -9.24 -14.97
C ASP A 74 -4.65 -8.61 -16.22
N THR A 75 -4.16 -7.36 -16.13
CA THR A 75 -3.61 -6.63 -17.29
C THR A 75 -2.10 -6.80 -17.43
N LEU A 76 -1.36 -6.74 -16.31
CA LEU A 76 0.11 -6.70 -16.27
C LEU A 76 0.73 -8.04 -15.83
N GLY A 77 -0.08 -8.99 -15.37
CA GLY A 77 0.39 -10.24 -14.76
C GLY A 77 1.05 -10.04 -13.39
N LYS A 78 1.03 -8.82 -12.84
CA LYS A 78 1.70 -8.44 -11.59
C LYS A 78 0.87 -7.39 -10.85
N PRO A 79 0.89 -7.35 -9.50
CA PRO A 79 0.18 -6.35 -8.70
C PRO A 79 0.90 -4.98 -8.71
N ILE A 80 1.12 -4.40 -9.89
CA ILE A 80 1.71 -3.07 -10.06
C ILE A 80 0.59 -2.05 -9.95
N LEU A 81 0.59 -1.24 -8.89
CA LEU A 81 -0.53 -0.36 -8.55
C LEU A 81 -0.30 1.11 -8.88
N SER A 82 0.95 1.57 -8.98
CA SER A 82 1.29 3.00 -9.00
C SER A 82 0.67 3.75 -10.18
N THR A 83 0.73 3.18 -11.38
CA THR A 83 0.15 3.78 -12.59
C THR A 83 -1.38 3.79 -12.52
N LEU A 84 -1.99 2.70 -12.05
CA LEU A 84 -3.45 2.59 -11.87
C LEU A 84 -3.95 3.60 -10.84
N ALA A 85 -3.29 3.72 -9.68
CA ALA A 85 -3.58 4.72 -8.66
C ALA A 85 -3.39 6.15 -9.19
N GLY A 86 -2.39 6.37 -10.05
CA GLY A 86 -2.20 7.64 -10.77
C GLY A 86 -3.39 7.97 -11.69
N GLY A 87 -3.95 6.97 -12.37
CA GLY A 87 -5.18 7.13 -13.17
C GLY A 87 -6.40 7.50 -12.33
N VAL A 88 -6.57 6.82 -11.19
CA VAL A 88 -7.61 7.14 -10.21
C VAL A 88 -7.48 8.57 -9.69
N ALA A 89 -6.29 8.93 -9.20
CA ALA A 89 -6.03 10.27 -8.66
C ALA A 89 -6.22 11.36 -9.71
N SER A 90 -5.77 11.12 -10.95
CA SER A 90 -5.96 12.02 -12.08
C SER A 90 -7.43 12.28 -12.37
N ARG A 91 -8.28 11.24 -12.28
CA ARG A 91 -9.71 11.39 -12.47
C ARG A 91 -10.37 12.22 -11.37
N ILE A 92 -10.00 11.96 -10.12
CA ILE A 92 -10.55 12.67 -8.95
C ILE A 92 -10.17 14.15 -8.98
N VAL A 93 -8.91 14.47 -9.32
CA VAL A 93 -8.39 15.84 -9.34
C VAL A 93 -8.78 16.61 -10.61
N GLY A 94 -9.26 15.92 -11.65
CA GLY A 94 -9.66 16.56 -12.91
C GLY A 94 -8.49 16.81 -13.89
N ILE A 95 -7.44 15.98 -13.83
CA ILE A 95 -6.36 15.99 -14.81
C ILE A 95 -6.85 15.40 -16.13
N ARG A 96 -6.45 15.99 -17.25
CA ARG A 96 -6.80 15.50 -18.59
C ARG A 96 -6.18 14.14 -18.89
N GLU A 97 -6.94 13.28 -19.57
CA GLU A 97 -6.49 11.96 -20.00
C GLU A 97 -5.17 12.01 -20.81
N ASP A 98 -5.05 12.94 -21.77
CA ASP A 98 -3.83 13.08 -22.57
C ASP A 98 -2.59 13.46 -21.75
N SER A 99 -2.79 14.26 -20.68
CA SER A 99 -1.70 14.62 -19.78
C SER A 99 -1.25 13.42 -18.94
N LEU A 100 -2.21 12.61 -18.49
CA LEU A 100 -1.92 11.36 -17.79
C LEU A 100 -1.15 10.37 -18.69
N LYS A 101 -1.61 10.13 -19.92
CA LYS A 101 -0.92 9.23 -20.88
C LYS A 101 0.54 9.64 -21.08
N ARG A 102 0.77 10.92 -21.39
CA ARG A 102 2.13 11.47 -21.60
C ARG A 102 3.00 11.37 -20.35
N ALA A 103 2.43 11.59 -19.17
CA ALA A 103 3.17 11.47 -17.92
C ALA A 103 3.62 10.01 -17.68
N ILE A 104 2.71 9.04 -17.85
CA ILE A 104 3.03 7.62 -17.70
C ILE A 104 4.10 7.18 -18.69
N GLU A 105 3.94 7.55 -19.97
CA GLU A 105 4.90 7.21 -21.02
C GLU A 105 6.29 7.75 -20.70
N LYS A 106 6.38 9.03 -20.31
CA LYS A 106 7.64 9.66 -19.92
C LYS A 106 8.29 8.95 -18.73
N GLU A 107 7.59 8.82 -17.61
CA GLU A 107 8.15 8.25 -16.37
C GLU A 107 8.58 6.79 -16.55
N LEU A 108 7.81 5.99 -17.30
CA LEU A 108 8.16 4.59 -17.54
C LEU A 108 9.29 4.43 -18.55
N SER A 109 9.41 5.32 -19.54
CA SER A 109 10.50 5.29 -20.51
C SER A 109 11.88 5.50 -19.86
N ASP A 110 11.93 6.17 -18.71
CA ASP A 110 13.15 6.34 -17.92
C ASP A 110 13.53 5.06 -17.12
N ILE A 111 12.59 4.11 -16.95
CA ILE A 111 12.76 2.91 -16.12
C ILE A 111 12.94 1.64 -16.97
N THR A 112 12.25 1.55 -18.11
CA THR A 112 12.23 0.34 -18.95
C THR A 112 12.16 0.66 -20.43
N THR A 113 12.75 -0.20 -21.26
CA THR A 113 12.66 -0.15 -22.73
C THR A 113 11.56 -1.05 -23.30
N ASP A 114 10.84 -1.79 -22.45
CA ASP A 114 9.74 -2.67 -22.86
C ASP A 114 8.49 -1.85 -23.24
N SER A 115 8.31 -1.63 -24.55
CA SER A 115 7.19 -0.85 -25.10
C SER A 115 5.83 -1.48 -24.83
N GLU A 116 5.75 -2.81 -24.76
CA GLU A 116 4.48 -3.51 -24.47
C GLU A 116 4.08 -3.33 -23.01
N LEU A 117 5.06 -3.37 -22.09
CA LEU A 117 4.80 -3.09 -20.68
C LEU A 117 4.33 -1.65 -20.47
N ILE A 118 4.93 -0.67 -21.16
CA ILE A 118 4.51 0.73 -21.12
C ILE A 118 3.07 0.88 -21.61
N LYS A 119 2.77 0.29 -22.78
CA LYS A 119 1.43 0.32 -23.36
C LYS A 119 0.38 -0.28 -22.43
N LYS A 120 0.64 -1.46 -21.85
CA LYS A 120 -0.28 -2.10 -20.90
C LYS A 120 -0.48 -1.28 -19.63
N ASN A 121 0.56 -0.59 -19.14
CA ASN A 121 0.42 0.32 -17.99
C ASN A 121 -0.48 1.52 -18.33
N ILE A 122 -0.32 2.10 -19.52
CA ILE A 122 -1.19 3.17 -20.00
C ILE A 122 -2.62 2.66 -20.09
N GLU A 123 -2.87 1.52 -20.74
CA GLU A 123 -4.20 0.92 -20.87
C GLU A 123 -4.86 0.67 -19.50
N ALA A 124 -4.14 0.05 -18.55
CA ALA A 124 -4.65 -0.20 -17.21
C ALA A 124 -4.96 1.09 -16.44
N SER A 125 -4.11 2.11 -16.55
CA SER A 125 -4.33 3.41 -15.92
C SER A 125 -5.53 4.14 -16.52
N ILE A 126 -5.69 4.10 -17.85
CA ILE A 126 -6.82 4.74 -18.53
C ILE A 126 -8.14 4.02 -18.24
N TYR A 127 -8.11 2.70 -18.11
CA TYR A 127 -9.25 1.94 -17.63
C TYR A 127 -9.69 2.42 -16.23
N CYS A 128 -8.76 2.56 -15.28
CA CYS A 128 -9.06 3.09 -13.95
C CYS A 128 -9.60 4.53 -14.01
N PHE A 129 -9.00 5.39 -14.85
CA PHE A 129 -9.44 6.77 -15.05
C PHE A 129 -10.90 6.85 -15.55
N ASN A 130 -11.26 6.02 -16.53
CA ASN A 130 -12.59 6.04 -17.15
C ASN A 130 -13.66 5.33 -16.33
N THR A 131 -13.26 4.39 -15.46
CA THR A 131 -14.18 3.66 -14.57
C THR A 131 -14.74 4.56 -13.47
N ILE A 132 -13.98 5.58 -13.06
CA ILE A 132 -14.38 6.49 -11.98
C ILE A 132 -15.20 7.65 -12.55
N ASN A 133 -16.35 7.90 -11.94
CA ASN A 133 -17.16 9.07 -12.27
C ASN A 133 -16.46 10.36 -11.82
N PRO A 134 -16.53 11.46 -12.60
CA PRO A 134 -16.02 12.74 -12.14
C PRO A 134 -16.71 13.12 -10.82
N ILE A 135 -15.93 13.67 -9.91
CA ILE A 135 -16.37 14.07 -8.58
C ILE A 135 -15.97 15.53 -8.36
N GLU A 136 -16.86 16.29 -7.74
CA GLU A 136 -16.53 17.63 -7.28
C GLU A 136 -15.81 17.54 -5.94
N VAL A 137 -14.53 17.92 -5.91
CA VAL A 137 -13.74 17.99 -4.69
C VAL A 137 -13.95 19.37 -4.07
N LYS A 138 -14.51 19.41 -2.87
CA LYS A 138 -14.62 20.65 -2.09
C LYS A 138 -13.28 20.93 -1.43
N THR A 139 -12.59 21.96 -1.89
CA THR A 139 -11.35 22.43 -1.27
C THR A 139 -11.67 23.60 -0.34
N SER A 140 -11.20 23.55 0.90
CA SER A 140 -11.21 24.72 1.78
C SER A 140 -9.81 25.30 1.93
N GLU A 141 -9.68 26.62 1.81
CA GLU A 141 -8.44 27.31 2.15
C GLU A 141 -8.29 27.32 3.67
N ILE A 142 -7.35 26.52 4.18
CA ILE A 142 -6.98 26.55 5.58
C ILE A 142 -5.84 27.55 5.72
N THR A 143 -6.14 28.72 6.30
CA THR A 143 -5.08 29.62 6.74
C THR A 143 -4.47 29.05 8.02
N HIS A 144 -3.41 28.25 7.88
CA HIS A 144 -2.61 27.88 9.04
C HIS A 144 -1.99 29.16 9.61
N LYS A 145 -2.36 29.51 10.85
CA LYS A 145 -1.59 30.49 11.62
C LYS A 145 -0.16 29.98 11.64
N GLY A 146 0.78 30.79 11.12
CA GLY A 146 2.18 30.38 11.00
C GLY A 146 2.64 29.72 12.30
N SER A 147 3.18 28.50 12.19
CA SER A 147 3.71 27.79 13.35
C SER A 147 4.71 28.69 14.05
N THR A 148 4.52 28.92 15.35
CA THR A 148 5.50 29.64 16.16
C THR A 148 6.85 28.96 15.97
N VAL A 149 7.90 29.71 15.62
CA VAL A 149 9.25 29.18 15.56
C VAL A 149 9.58 28.64 16.95
N ILE A 150 9.62 27.31 17.08
CA ILE A 150 9.99 26.66 18.33
C ILE A 150 11.51 26.62 18.36
N SER A 151 12.12 27.30 19.33
CA SER A 151 13.53 27.10 19.64
C SER A 151 13.67 25.73 20.28
N VAL A 152 14.24 24.78 19.56
CA VAL A 152 14.58 23.46 20.11
C VAL A 152 15.91 23.63 20.85
N PRO A 153 15.95 23.55 22.20
CA PRO A 153 17.19 23.67 22.93
C PRO A 153 18.11 22.49 22.60
N PHE A 154 19.43 22.71 22.68
CA PHE A 154 20.39 21.61 22.59
C PHE A 154 20.18 20.67 23.78
N GLU A 155 19.74 19.45 23.50
CA GLU A 155 19.67 18.38 24.48
C GLU A 155 21.01 17.62 24.50
N ALA A 156 21.55 17.38 25.68
CA ALA A 156 22.80 16.63 25.83
C ALA A 156 22.61 15.18 25.33
N ALA A 157 23.69 14.57 24.84
CA ALA A 157 23.66 13.20 24.34
C ALA A 157 23.05 12.21 25.36
N SER A 158 23.23 12.39 26.66
CA SER A 158 22.62 11.53 27.69
C SER A 158 21.07 11.53 27.68
N ILE A 159 20.44 12.57 27.14
CA ILE A 159 18.98 12.69 27.00
C ILE A 159 18.55 12.23 25.60
N SER A 160 19.31 12.58 24.57
CA SER A 160 18.98 12.28 23.17
C SER A 160 19.70 11.04 22.61
N THR A 161 20.29 10.19 23.46
CA THR A 161 20.88 8.91 23.03
C THR A 161 19.77 7.90 22.79
N PRO A 162 19.72 7.24 21.61
CA PRO A 162 18.80 6.15 21.39
C PRO A 162 19.04 5.06 22.44
N SER A 163 18.06 4.91 23.33
CA SER A 163 18.12 3.96 24.44
C SER A 163 17.19 2.78 24.13
N VAL A 164 17.73 1.57 24.17
CA VAL A 164 16.94 0.34 24.00
C VAL A 164 16.34 -0.01 25.35
N ASN A 165 15.14 0.49 25.60
CA ASN A 165 14.46 0.33 26.89
C ASN A 165 13.76 -1.03 27.05
N THR A 166 13.63 -1.80 25.97
CA THR A 166 12.91 -3.08 25.93
C THR A 166 13.61 -4.07 24.98
N ALA A 167 13.46 -5.37 25.25
CA ALA A 167 13.89 -6.44 24.37
C ALA A 167 13.22 -6.39 22.98
N GLY A 168 13.70 -7.24 22.05
CA GLY A 168 13.19 -7.30 20.67
C GLY A 168 11.69 -7.56 20.59
N ASN A 169 10.97 -6.69 19.87
CA ASN A 169 9.52 -6.74 19.69
C ASN A 169 9.08 -7.15 18.27
N THR A 170 10.03 -7.52 17.40
CA THR A 170 9.76 -7.94 16.02
C THR A 170 8.62 -8.96 15.90
N PRO A 171 8.53 -10.02 16.74
CA PRO A 171 7.43 -10.99 16.64
C PRO A 171 6.05 -10.42 16.94
N LEU A 172 5.97 -9.26 17.62
CA LEU A 172 4.71 -8.57 17.91
C LEU A 172 4.20 -7.77 16.70
N ARG A 173 5.08 -7.41 15.76
CA ARG A 173 4.70 -6.68 14.55
C ARG A 173 4.28 -7.67 13.46
N LYS A 174 2.98 -7.94 13.39
CA LYS A 174 2.40 -8.81 12.36
C LYS A 174 2.57 -8.20 10.97
N THR A 175 3.50 -8.72 10.18
CA THR A 175 3.79 -8.27 8.81
C THR A 175 3.09 -9.09 7.73
N GLY A 176 2.26 -10.06 8.13
CA GLY A 176 1.61 -10.99 7.21
C GLY A 176 0.62 -10.34 6.23
N ASN A 177 0.07 -9.17 6.58
CA ASN A 177 -0.84 -8.43 5.70
C ASN A 177 -0.12 -7.68 4.56
N TRP A 178 1.22 -7.60 4.55
CA TRP A 178 1.97 -6.87 3.52
C TRP A 178 2.05 -7.59 2.17
N ARG A 179 1.66 -8.87 2.13
CA ARG A 179 1.81 -9.73 0.95
C ARG A 179 0.55 -9.71 0.10
N THR A 180 0.72 -9.79 -1.22
CA THR A 180 -0.36 -10.11 -2.16
C THR A 180 -0.58 -11.62 -2.26
N PHE A 181 0.51 -12.39 -2.24
CA PHE A 181 0.49 -13.86 -2.40
C PHE A 181 1.10 -14.54 -1.18
N LYS A 182 0.69 -15.78 -0.91
CA LYS A 182 1.27 -16.61 0.15
C LYS A 182 1.50 -18.05 -0.29
N PRO A 183 2.56 -18.71 0.20
CA PRO A 183 2.75 -20.14 0.00
C PRO A 183 1.69 -20.95 0.75
N ILE A 184 1.20 -22.01 0.14
CA ILE A 184 0.34 -23.03 0.76
C ILE A 184 1.03 -24.38 0.57
N PHE A 185 1.39 -25.05 1.66
CA PHE A 185 2.06 -26.34 1.58
C PHE A 185 1.11 -27.45 1.15
N ASN A 186 1.55 -28.24 0.19
CA ASN A 186 1.07 -29.57 -0.14
C ASN A 186 1.93 -30.62 0.60
N TYR A 187 1.44 -31.06 1.76
CA TYR A 187 2.16 -32.03 2.59
C TYR A 187 2.29 -33.42 1.96
N GLU A 188 1.52 -33.76 0.93
CA GLU A 188 1.63 -35.03 0.22
C GLU A 188 2.89 -35.11 -0.64
N LEU A 189 3.32 -33.98 -1.19
CA LEU A 189 4.53 -33.87 -2.01
C LEU A 189 5.79 -33.59 -1.16
N CYS A 190 5.61 -33.10 0.07
CA CYS A 190 6.72 -32.66 0.91
C CYS A 190 7.62 -33.82 1.36
N ASN A 191 8.89 -33.80 0.92
CA ASN A 191 9.91 -34.78 1.31
C ASN A 191 10.66 -34.44 2.62
N LYS A 192 10.22 -33.41 3.35
CA LYS A 192 10.80 -32.95 4.63
C LYS A 192 12.29 -32.57 4.57
N CYS A 193 12.79 -32.06 3.44
CA CYS A 193 14.19 -31.63 3.30
C CYS A 193 14.58 -30.38 4.11
N MET A 194 13.61 -29.61 4.63
CA MET A 194 13.80 -28.38 5.41
C MET A 194 14.51 -27.22 4.67
N ILE A 195 14.66 -27.28 3.35
CA ILE A 195 15.20 -26.17 2.56
C ILE A 195 14.36 -24.90 2.75
N CYS A 196 13.02 -25.04 2.74
CA CYS A 196 12.12 -23.91 2.98
C CYS A 196 12.30 -23.25 4.37
N VAL A 197 12.67 -24.03 5.39
CA VAL A 197 13.01 -23.51 6.72
C VAL A 197 14.31 -22.70 6.65
N ALA A 198 15.36 -23.27 6.06
CA ALA A 198 16.68 -22.64 5.97
C ALA A 198 16.69 -21.39 5.07
N ARG A 199 15.83 -21.33 4.05
CA ARG A 199 15.79 -20.25 3.06
C ARG A 199 14.81 -19.13 3.40
N CYS A 200 14.00 -19.26 4.45
CA CYS A 200 13.09 -18.20 4.83
C CYS A 200 13.86 -17.02 5.43
N PRO A 201 13.93 -15.85 4.75
CA PRO A 201 14.74 -14.73 5.24
C PRO A 201 14.17 -14.11 6.52
N ASP A 202 12.86 -14.27 6.74
CA ASP A 202 12.15 -13.76 7.92
C ASP A 202 11.99 -14.82 9.03
N GLY A 203 12.58 -16.02 8.88
CA GLY A 203 12.48 -17.09 9.88
C GLY A 203 11.04 -17.55 10.18
N CYS A 204 10.11 -17.33 9.25
CA CYS A 204 8.68 -17.60 9.43
C CYS A 204 8.29 -19.07 9.25
N ILE A 205 9.21 -19.98 8.90
CA ILE A 205 8.92 -21.39 8.64
C ILE A 205 9.68 -22.23 9.67
N ALA A 206 8.98 -23.11 10.40
CA ALA A 206 9.57 -23.98 11.42
C ALA A 206 8.83 -25.32 11.54
N VAL A 207 9.52 -26.35 12.03
CA VAL A 207 8.91 -27.64 12.37
C VAL A 207 8.33 -27.55 13.78
N ARG A 208 7.00 -27.45 13.87
CA ARG A 208 6.27 -27.29 15.14
C ARG A 208 5.39 -28.49 15.50
N ASN A 209 5.30 -29.47 14.60
CA ASN A 209 4.46 -30.65 14.79
C ASN A 209 5.32 -31.91 14.94
N GLU A 210 4.77 -32.88 15.65
CA GLU A 210 5.40 -34.19 15.88
C GLU A 210 5.58 -35.00 14.58
N ARG A 211 4.80 -34.67 13.53
CA ARG A 211 4.89 -35.31 12.22
C ARG A 211 6.14 -34.87 11.42
N GLY A 212 6.90 -33.88 11.90
CA GLY A 212 8.13 -33.42 11.28
C GLY A 212 7.95 -32.59 10.00
N PHE A 213 6.75 -32.07 9.74
CA PHE A 213 6.51 -31.19 8.59
C PHE A 213 6.79 -29.71 8.92
N PRO A 214 7.31 -28.92 7.97
CA PRO A 214 7.46 -27.48 8.15
C PRO A 214 6.08 -26.81 8.22
N SER A 215 5.96 -25.75 9.01
CA SER A 215 4.74 -24.95 9.17
C SER A 215 5.09 -23.47 9.11
N ILE A 216 4.21 -22.67 8.51
CA ILE A 216 4.44 -21.24 8.29
C ILE A 216 3.70 -20.43 9.35
N ASP A 217 4.39 -19.46 9.95
CA ASP A 217 3.80 -18.34 10.65
C ASP A 217 3.26 -17.32 9.65
N TYR A 218 1.96 -17.43 9.33
CA TYR A 218 1.29 -16.52 8.41
C TYR A 218 1.06 -15.12 8.98
N ASP A 219 1.22 -14.90 10.28
CA ASP A 219 1.08 -13.57 10.87
C ASP A 219 2.32 -12.70 10.56
N ASN A 220 3.46 -13.33 10.30
CA ASN A 220 4.73 -12.63 10.02
C ASN A 220 5.29 -12.89 8.61
N CYS A 221 4.86 -13.96 7.93
CA CYS A 221 5.32 -14.26 6.57
C CYS A 221 4.97 -13.13 5.57
N LYS A 222 6.00 -12.49 5.00
CA LYS A 222 5.86 -11.41 4.01
C LYS A 222 5.54 -11.88 2.59
N GLY A 223 5.45 -13.20 2.37
CA GLY A 223 5.10 -13.75 1.05
C GLY A 223 6.15 -13.48 -0.04
N CYS A 224 7.45 -13.50 0.29
CA CYS A 224 8.53 -13.35 -0.70
C CYS A 224 8.65 -14.54 -1.68
N LEU A 225 8.00 -15.67 -1.36
CA LEU A 225 7.93 -16.91 -2.16
C LEU A 225 9.28 -17.62 -2.43
N ILE A 226 10.39 -17.19 -1.82
CA ILE A 226 11.69 -17.89 -1.89
C ILE A 226 11.55 -19.37 -1.51
N CYS A 227 10.74 -19.67 -0.50
CA CYS A 227 10.47 -21.05 -0.08
C CYS A 227 9.84 -21.94 -1.17
N ILE A 228 9.09 -21.36 -2.11
CA ILE A 228 8.49 -22.09 -3.25
C ILE A 228 9.53 -22.31 -4.33
N ASP A 229 10.30 -21.26 -4.64
CA ASP A 229 11.34 -21.28 -5.68
C ASP A 229 12.45 -22.27 -5.34
N GLU A 230 12.84 -22.34 -4.06
CA GLU A 230 13.87 -23.26 -3.57
C GLU A 230 13.35 -24.68 -3.27
N CYS A 231 12.03 -24.91 -3.33
CA CYS A 231 11.45 -26.22 -3.01
C CYS A 231 11.73 -27.22 -4.14
N PRO A 232 12.54 -28.28 -3.93
CA PRO A 232 12.96 -29.18 -5.01
C PRO A 232 11.81 -30.01 -5.61
N VAL A 233 10.69 -30.09 -4.89
CA VAL A 233 9.48 -30.84 -5.27
C VAL A 233 8.28 -29.92 -5.51
N HIS A 234 8.47 -28.60 -5.39
CA HIS A 234 7.40 -27.59 -5.44
C HIS A 234 6.15 -27.97 -4.63
N ALA A 235 6.40 -28.57 -3.46
CA ALA A 235 5.40 -28.90 -2.45
C ALA A 235 4.92 -27.65 -1.70
#